data_AF-A0AA40JJ53-F1
#
_entry.id   AF-A0AA40JJ53-F1
#
_cell.length_a   1.000
_cell.length_b   1.000
_cell.length_c   1.000
_cell.angle_alpha   90.00
_cell.angle_beta   90.00
_cell.angle_gamma   90.00
#
_symmetry.space_group_name_H-M   'P 1'
#
loop_
_entity.id
_entity.type
_entity.pdbx_description
1 polymer ?
#
loop_
_entity_poly.entity_id
_entity_poly.type
_entity_poly.pdbx_seq_one_letter_code
_entity_poly.pdbx_strand_id
1 'polypeptide(L)' 'MKVLVYDGLGVWLAARRLNKGRFVWTNGEQAIALPLNPEQLRALVAGLPWRTLTPDHAITVL' A
#
# COMPACT_ATOMS: atom_id res chain seq x y z
N MET A 1 -8.96 -2.04 4.42
CA MET A 1 -7.52 -2.25 4.60
C MET A 1 -7.20 -2.12 6.08
N LYS A 2 -6.35 -3.00 6.61
CA LYS A 2 -5.83 -2.96 7.98
C LYS A 2 -4.30 -2.91 7.87
N VAL A 3 -3.66 -1.99 8.60
CA VAL A 3 -2.21 -1.80 8.63
C VAL A 3 -1.76 -1.84 10.07
N LEU A 4 -0.81 -2.72 10.37
CA LEU A 4 -0.12 -2.73 11.66
C LEU A 4 1.15 -1.87 11.53
N VAL A 5 1.33 -0.95 12.47
CA VAL A 5 2.50 -0.06 12.53
C VAL A 5 3.18 -0.28 13.87
N TYR A 6 4.49 -0.53 13.85
CA TYR A 6 5.31 -0.58 15.05
C TYR A 6 6.15 0.69 15.13
N ASP A 7 6.11 1.40 16.26
CA ASP A 7 6.77 2.69 16.46
C ASP A 7 7.94 2.64 17.47
N GLY A 8 8.31 1.44 17.94
CA GLY A 8 9.33 1.24 18.98
C GLY A 8 8.76 1.14 20.40
N LEU A 9 7.57 1.68 20.66
CA LEU A 9 6.90 1.62 21.97
C LEU A 9 5.75 0.61 21.96
N GLY A 10 5.10 0.42 20.81
CA GLY A 10 3.99 -0.50 20.69
C GLY A 10 3.53 -0.69 19.25
N VAL A 11 2.44 -1.43 19.09
CA VAL A 11 1.82 -1.69 17.80
C VAL A 11 0.49 -0.96 17.71
N TRP A 12 0.30 -0.23 16.62
CA TRP A 12 -0.93 0.46 16.27
C TRP A 12 -1.60 -0.22 15.09
N LEU A 13 -2.94 -0.22 15.08
CA LEU A 13 -3.74 -0.68 13.95
C LEU A 13 -4.44 0.51 13.28
N ALA A 14 -4.06 0.83 12.04
CA ALA A 14 -4.82 1.74 11.19
C ALA A 14 -5.78 0.93 10.31
N ALA A 15 -7.05 1.32 10.29
CA ALA A 15 -8.07 0.69 9.44
C ALA A 15 -8.74 1.74 8.54
N ARG A 16 -8.80 1.45 7.24
CA ARG A 16 -9.47 2.31 6.25
C ARG A 16 -10.43 1.50 5.39
N ARG A 17 -11.65 2.01 5.19
CA ARG A 17 -12.58 1.46 4.21
C ARG A 17 -12.09 1.78 2.81
N LEU A 18 -12.05 0.78 1.93
CA LEU A 18 -11.61 0.95 0.57
C LEU A 18 -12.78 1.33 -0.33
N ASN A 19 -12.55 2.27 -1.25
CA ASN A 19 -13.58 2.71 -2.20
C ASN A 19 -14.10 1.56 -3.08
N LYS A 20 -13.22 0.62 -3.49
CA LYS A 20 -13.59 -0.59 -4.24
C LYS A 20 -13.87 -1.82 -3.35
N GLY A 21 -14.07 -1.62 -2.05
CA GLY A 21 -14.48 -2.67 -1.10
C GLY A 21 -13.41 -3.68 -0.68
N ARG A 22 -12.36 -3.92 -1.49
CA ARG A 22 -11.30 -4.89 -1.17
C ARG A 22 -9.89 -4.41 -1.49
N PHE A 23 -8.94 -4.92 -0.73
CA PHE A 23 -7.51 -4.69 -0.91
C PHE A 23 -6.95 -5.76 -1.84
N VAL A 24 -6.19 -5.37 -2.86
CA VAL A 24 -5.61 -6.31 -3.83
C VAL A 24 -4.09 -6.25 -3.70
N TRP A 25 -3.51 -7.22 -2.98
CA TRP A 25 -2.07 -7.25 -2.66
C TRP A 25 -1.23 -7.80 -3.81
N THR A 26 -1.27 -9.11 -4.04
CA THR A 26 -0.71 -9.87 -5.17
C THR A 26 -1.66 -11.04 -5.49
N ASN A 27 -1.56 -11.61 -6.70
CA ASN A 27 -2.45 -12.68 -7.14
C ASN A 27 -2.05 -14.00 -6.47
N GLY A 28 -2.42 -14.20 -5.20
CA GLY A 28 -2.60 -15.49 -4.51
C GLY A 28 -1.40 -16.42 -4.33
N GLU A 29 -0.60 -16.66 -5.35
CA GLU A 29 0.40 -17.75 -5.40
C GLU A 29 1.80 -17.31 -4.99
N GLN A 30 2.07 -16.00 -5.00
CA GLN A 30 3.33 -15.41 -4.56
C GLN A 30 3.04 -14.30 -3.56
N ALA A 31 2.60 -14.67 -2.36
CA ALA A 31 2.61 -13.79 -1.20
C ALA A 31 4.04 -13.65 -0.67
N ILE A 32 4.98 -13.31 -1.56
CA ILE A 32 6.32 -12.88 -1.17
C ILE A 32 6.15 -11.49 -0.58
N ALA A 33 6.84 -11.22 0.53
CA ALA A 33 6.94 -9.87 1.07
C ALA A 33 7.53 -8.96 -0.04
N LEU A 34 6.66 -8.20 -0.71
CA LEU A 34 7.07 -7.35 -1.82
C LEU A 34 7.57 -6.03 -1.21
N PRO A 35 8.88 -5.72 -1.32
CA PRO A 35 9.39 -4.45 -0.83
C PRO A 35 8.76 -3.33 -1.65
N LEU A 36 8.13 -2.37 -0.96
CA LEU A 36 7.60 -1.17 -1.56
C LEU A 36 8.59 -0.03 -1.38
N ASN A 37 8.82 0.74 -2.43
CA ASN A 37 9.48 2.03 -2.29
C ASN A 37 8.53 3.05 -1.60
N PRO A 38 9.05 4.21 -1.13
CA PRO A 38 8.23 5.19 -0.41
C PRO A 38 7.02 5.72 -1.21
N GLU A 39 7.16 5.89 -2.53
CA GLU A 39 6.07 6.38 -3.39
C GLU A 39 4.96 5.34 -3.58
N GLN A 40 5.36 4.08 -3.78
CA GLN A 40 4.43 2.95 -3.81
C GLN A 40 3.68 2.82 -2.49
N LEU A 41 4.36 2.98 -1.35
CA LEU A 41 3.72 2.96 -0.04
C LEU A 41 2.74 4.11 0.14
N ARG A 42 3.10 5.34 -0.26
CA ARG A 42 2.21 6.51 -0.21
C ARG A 42 0.95 6.29 -1.05
N ALA A 43 1.11 5.84 -2.29
CA ALA A 43 0.00 5.54 -3.18
C ALA A 43 -0.88 4.41 -2.64
N LEU A 44 -0.29 3.36 -2.05
CA LEU A 44 -1.01 2.26 -1.43
C LEU A 44 -1.89 2.76 -0.28
N VAL A 45 -1.34 3.57 0.62
CA VAL A 45 -2.07 4.16 1.76
C VAL A 45 -3.17 5.12 1.29
N ALA A 46 -2.91 5.88 0.22
CA ALA A 46 -3.88 6.76 -0.41
C ALA A 46 -5.00 5.98 -1.13
N GLY A 47 -4.77 4.71 -1.48
CA GLY A 47 -5.70 3.88 -2.26
C GLY A 47 -5.57 4.07 -3.78
N LEU A 48 -4.45 4.64 -4.24
CA LEU A 48 -4.10 4.84 -5.64
C LEU A 48 -3.48 3.56 -6.25
N PRO A 49 -3.36 3.48 -7.59
CA PRO A 49 -2.73 2.36 -8.30
C PRO A 49 -1.21 2.28 -8.03
N TRP A 50 -0.83 1.77 -6.85
CA TRP A 50 0.56 1.74 -6.40
C TRP A 50 1.49 0.83 -7.24
N ARG A 51 0.95 -0.18 -7.94
CA ARG A 51 1.76 -1.11 -8.76
C ARG A 51 2.31 -0.49 -10.04
N THR A 52 1.66 0.55 -10.56
CA THR A 52 2.09 1.24 -11.79
C THR A 52 3.18 2.27 -11.51
N LEU A 53 3.48 2.53 -10.23
CA LEU A 53 4.60 3.36 -9.81
C LEU A 53 5.89 2.52 -9.91
N THR A 54 6.47 2.48 -11.10
CA THR A 54 7.89 2.15 -11.26
C THR A 54 8.73 3.35 -10.78
N PRO A 55 10.03 3.18 -10.48
CA PRO A 55 10.90 4.30 -10.08
C PRO A 55 10.81 5.53 -11.01
N ASP A 56 10.47 5.32 -12.28
CA ASP A 56 10.38 6.34 -13.33
C ASP A 56 8.95 6.77 -13.70
N HIS A 57 7.92 6.31 -12.99
CA HIS A 57 6.54 6.73 -13.24
C HIS A 57 6.00 7.52 -12.05
N ALA A 58 6.07 8.85 -12.14
CA ALA A 58 5.34 9.73 -11.25
C ALA A 58 3.85 9.72 -11.62
N ILE A 59 2.97 9.37 -10.68
CA ILE A 59 1.53 9.66 -10.82
C ILE A 59 1.36 11.15 -10.50
N THR A 60 1.33 11.98 -11.53
CA THR A 60 0.83 13.35 -11.43
C THR A 60 -0.69 13.30 -11.28
N VAL A 61 -1.19 13.79 -10.15
CA VAL A 61 -2.60 14.13 -9.99
C VAL A 61 -2.75 15.56 -10.49
N LEU A 62 -3.49 15.74 -11.58
CA LEU A 62 -3.99 17.04 -12.05
C LEU A 62 -5.05 17.58 -11.11
#